data_AF-A0A2G1VK86-F1
#
_entry.id   AF-A0A2G1VK86-F1
#
_cell.length_a   1.000
_cell.length_b   1.000
_cell.length_c   1.000
_cell.angle_alpha   90.00
_cell.angle_beta   90.00
_cell.angle_gamma   90.00
#
_symmetry.space_group_name_H-M   'P 1'
#
loop_
_entity.id
_entity.type
_entity.pdbx_description
1 polymer ?
#
loop_
_entity_poly.entity_id
_entity_poly.type
_entity_poly.pdbx_seq_one_letter_code
_entity_poly.pdbx_strand_id
1 'polypeptide(L)' 'MRYLVALLFTVFFAGNAFAYKCPTLVNQVDEQLQSAQLDSETEARIKELRDRGESLHNQGKHTESVNVLKEAINELEAAS' A
#
# COMPACT_ATOMS: atom_id res chain seq x y z
N MET A 1 17.78 32.53 -19.88
CA MET A 1 17.40 31.15 -20.31
C MET A 1 18.13 30.04 -19.57
N ARG A 2 19.44 30.15 -19.27
CA ARG A 2 20.21 29.08 -18.60
C ARG A 2 19.70 28.68 -17.20
N TYR A 3 19.20 29.66 -16.43
CA TYR A 3 18.62 29.42 -15.09
C TYR A 3 17.18 28.90 -15.11
N LEU A 4 16.42 29.16 -16.18
CA LEU A 4 15.06 28.63 -16.37
C LEU A 4 15.10 27.12 -16.65
N VAL A 5 16.11 26.65 -17.40
CA VAL A 5 16.35 25.22 -17.61
C VAL A 5 16.70 24.52 -16.29
N ALA A 6 17.55 25.12 -15.46
CA ALA A 6 17.91 24.56 -14.16
C ALA A 6 16.72 24.49 -13.16
N LEU A 7 15.81 25.46 -13.20
CA LEU A 7 14.62 25.49 -12.35
C LEU A 7 13.54 24.47 -12.77
N LEU A 8 13.46 24.12 -14.05
CA LEU A 8 12.51 23.12 -14.56
C LEU A 8 12.89 21.68 -14.16
N PHE A 9 14.18 21.39 -13.97
CA PHE A 9 14.64 20.04 -13.59
C PHE A 9 14.30 19.64 -12.15
N THR A 10 14.16 20.59 -11.22
CA THR A 10 13.92 20.27 -9.80
C THR A 10 12.47 19.91 -9.48
N VAL A 11 11.50 20.40 -10.27
CA VAL A 11 10.06 20.15 -10.04
C VAL A 11 9.65 18.72 -10.41
N PHE A 12 10.38 18.06 -11.31
CA PHE A 12 10.01 16.72 -11.81
C PHE A 12 10.26 15.58 -10.81
N PHE A 13 11.06 15.79 -9.78
CA PHE A 13 11.44 14.72 -8.85
C PHE A 13 10.45 14.48 -7.69
N ALA A 14 9.54 15.41 -7.41
CA ALA A 14 8.61 15.31 -6.27
C ALA A 14 7.47 14.29 -6.46
N GLY A 15 7.21 13.81 -7.68
CA GLY A 15 6.09 12.91 -7.98
C GLY A 15 6.33 11.43 -7.64
N ASN A 16 7.58 11.01 -7.44
CA ASN A 16 7.91 9.58 -7.33
C ASN A 16 7.43 8.93 -6.03
N ALA A 17 7.32 9.67 -4.93
CA ALA A 17 6.99 9.10 -3.61
C ALA A 17 5.56 8.54 -3.51
N PHE A 18 4.62 9.04 -4.33
CA PHE A 18 3.22 8.57 -4.31
C PHE A 18 2.99 7.27 -5.09
N ALA A 19 3.81 6.97 -6.09
CA ALA A 19 3.64 5.79 -6.94
C ALA A 19 3.81 4.46 -6.17
N TYR A 20 4.63 4.46 -5.11
CA TYR A 20 5.03 3.24 -4.41
C TYR A 20 4.18 2.89 -3.18
N LYS A 21 3.20 3.74 -2.80
CA LYS A 21 2.50 3.58 -1.52
C LYS A 21 1.66 2.30 -1.42
N CYS A 22 0.89 1.97 -2.46
CA CYS A 22 0.03 0.78 -2.44
C CYS A 22 0.88 -0.50 -2.46
N PRO A 23 1.88 -0.66 -3.36
CA PRO A 23 2.78 -1.82 -3.34
C PRO A 23 3.49 -2.03 -2.00
N THR A 24 3.95 -0.96 -1.35
CA THR A 24 4.57 -1.06 -0.02
C THR A 24 3.60 -1.60 1.04
N LEU A 25 2.34 -1.14 1.04
CA LEU A 25 1.35 -1.61 2.01
C LEU A 25 0.93 -3.07 1.75
N VAL A 26 0.83 -3.50 0.49
CA VAL A 26 0.60 -4.91 0.15
C VAL A 26 1.71 -5.78 0.72
N ASN A 27 2.98 -5.42 0.46
CA ASN A 27 4.12 -6.16 0.97
C ASN A 27 4.17 -6.17 2.50
N GLN A 28 3.82 -5.06 3.15
CA GLN A 28 3.74 -5.00 4.61
C GLN A 28 2.74 -6.02 5.17
N VAL A 29 1.55 -6.15 4.57
CA VAL A 29 0.57 -7.17 4.99
C VAL A 29 1.13 -8.57 4.76
N ASP A 30 1.76 -8.82 3.61
CA ASP A 30 2.36 -10.12 3.28
C ASP A 30 3.45 -10.54 4.28
N GLU A 31 4.33 -9.62 4.65
CA GLU A 31 5.40 -9.86 5.62
C GLU A 31 4.84 -10.12 7.02
N GLN A 32 3.87 -9.32 7.47
CA GLN A 32 3.26 -9.49 8.78
C GLN A 32 2.50 -10.83 8.88
N LEU A 33 1.74 -11.19 7.84
CA LEU A 33 1.01 -12.47 7.77
C LEU A 33 1.93 -13.69 7.91
N GLN A 34 3.15 -13.65 7.38
CA GLN A 34 4.11 -14.75 7.50
C GLN A 34 4.55 -14.99 8.94
N SER A 35 4.54 -13.95 9.77
CA SER A 35 4.99 -14.01 11.17
C SER A 35 3.86 -14.15 12.19
N ALA A 36 2.63 -13.80 11.82
CA ALA A 36 1.50 -13.75 12.74
C ALA A 36 0.96 -15.16 13.05
N GLN A 37 0.55 -15.38 14.30
CA GLN A 37 -0.19 -16.57 14.71
C GLN A 37 -1.65 -16.20 14.90
N LEU A 38 -2.43 -16.39 13.84
CA LEU A 38 -3.83 -16.03 13.77
C LEU A 38 -4.70 -17.28 13.68
N ASP A 39 -5.96 -17.18 14.10
CA ASP A 39 -6.95 -18.19 13.73
C ASP A 39 -7.27 -18.12 12.24
N SER A 40 -7.82 -19.21 11.70
CA SER A 40 -8.06 -19.35 10.27
C SER A 40 -9.06 -18.33 9.69
N GLU A 41 -10.02 -17.88 10.50
CA GLU A 41 -11.04 -16.94 10.05
C GLU A 41 -10.43 -15.54 9.90
N THR A 42 -9.68 -15.11 10.91
CA THR A 42 -8.95 -13.84 10.89
C THR A 42 -7.91 -13.81 9.76
N GLU A 43 -7.12 -14.87 9.59
CA GLU A 43 -6.13 -14.96 8.50
C GLU A 43 -6.79 -14.86 7.12
N ALA A 44 -7.93 -15.53 6.91
CA ALA A 44 -8.67 -15.48 5.65
C ALA A 44 -9.20 -14.07 5.37
N ARG A 45 -9.73 -13.38 6.38
CA ARG A 45 -10.24 -12.01 6.23
C ARG A 45 -9.13 -11.01 5.88
N ILE A 46 -7.97 -11.10 6.53
CA ILE A 46 -6.83 -10.23 6.22
C ILE A 46 -6.34 -10.47 4.79
N LYS A 47 -6.28 -11.72 4.33
CA LYS A 47 -5.94 -12.06 2.93
C LYS A 47 -6.95 -11.48 1.94
N GLU A 48 -8.25 -11.54 2.25
CA GLU A 48 -9.29 -10.93 1.41
C GLU A 48 -9.10 -9.41 1.30
N LEU A 49 -8.84 -8.72 2.42
CA LEU A 49 -8.56 -7.28 2.42
C LEU A 49 -7.29 -6.97 1.62
N ARG A 50 -6.22 -7.75 1.79
CA ARG A 50 -4.96 -7.62 1.03
C ARG A 50 -5.20 -7.73 -0.47
N ASP A 51 -5.89 -8.77 -0.93
CA ASP A 51 -6.17 -9.03 -2.35
C ASP A 51 -7.11 -7.98 -2.95
N ARG A 52 -8.11 -7.53 -2.17
CA ARG A 52 -8.96 -6.41 -2.56
C ARG A 52 -8.18 -5.12 -2.70
N GLY A 53 -7.25 -4.85 -1.79
CA GLY A 53 -6.34 -3.72 -1.84
C GLY A 53 -5.48 -3.71 -3.11
N GLU A 54 -4.90 -4.85 -3.48
CA GLU A 54 -4.13 -5.01 -4.72
C GLU A 54 -5.02 -4.86 -5.97
N SER A 55 -6.21 -5.45 -5.97
CA SER A 55 -7.18 -5.31 -7.06
C SER A 55 -7.61 -3.85 -7.28
N LEU A 56 -7.83 -3.09 -6.22
CA LEU A 56 -8.14 -1.66 -6.30
C LEU A 56 -6.97 -0.86 -6.88
N HIS A 57 -5.73 -1.20 -6.53
CA HIS A 57 -4.55 -0.60 -7.14
C HIS A 57 -4.50 -0.86 -8.65
N ASN A 58 -4.70 -2.11 -9.08
CA ASN A 58 -4.71 -2.51 -10.49
C ASN A 58 -5.82 -1.82 -11.29
N GLN A 59 -6.92 -1.42 -10.64
CA GLN A 59 -8.01 -0.62 -11.22
C GLN A 59 -7.72 0.89 -11.24
N GLY A 60 -6.60 1.36 -10.69
CA GLY A 60 -6.28 2.79 -10.55
C GLY A 60 -6.96 3.48 -9.37
N LYS A 61 -7.66 2.74 -8.51
CA LYS A 61 -8.37 3.25 -7.31
C LYS A 61 -7.42 3.32 -6.12
N HIS A 62 -6.43 4.22 -6.20
CA HIS A 62 -5.32 4.26 -5.25
C HIS A 62 -5.74 4.62 -3.82
N THR A 63 -6.68 5.56 -3.66
CA THR A 63 -7.14 5.97 -2.33
C THR A 63 -7.87 4.82 -1.63
N GLU A 64 -8.74 4.12 -2.36
CA GLU A 64 -9.47 2.97 -1.87
C GLU A 64 -8.54 1.80 -1.56
N SER A 65 -7.54 1.56 -2.42
CA SER A 65 -6.48 0.57 -2.17
C SER A 65 -5.76 0.84 -0.84
N VAL A 66 -5.30 2.08 -0.62
CA VAL A 66 -4.63 2.45 0.63
C VAL A 66 -5.53 2.28 1.85
N ASN A 67 -6.82 2.61 1.73
CA ASN A 67 -7.75 2.50 2.84
C ASN A 67 -7.98 1.03 3.23
N VAL A 68 -8.23 0.17 2.25
CA VAL A 68 -8.43 -1.28 2.48
C VAL A 68 -7.16 -1.94 3.02
N LEU A 69 -5.99 -1.57 2.50
CA LEU A 69 -4.72 -2.13 2.99
C LEU A 69 -4.40 -1.68 4.42
N LYS A 70 -4.77 -0.45 4.80
CA LYS A 70 -4.66 0.01 6.19
C LYS A 70 -5.62 -0.73 7.11
N GLU A 71 -6.83 -1.05 6.64
CA GLU A 71 -7.77 -1.89 7.38
C GLU A 71 -7.18 -3.27 7.63
N ALA A 72 -6.58 -3.90 6.61
CA ALA A 72 -5.88 -5.19 6.75
C ALA A 72 -4.78 -5.14 7.80
N ILE A 73 -3.93 -4.11 7.78
CA ILE A 73 -2.85 -3.92 8.76
C ILE A 73 -3.41 -3.74 10.16
N ASN A 74 -4.43 -2.89 10.34
CA ASN A 74 -5.03 -2.66 11.66
C ASN A 74 -5.68 -3.93 12.22
N GLU A 75 -6.37 -4.71 11.39
CA GLU A 75 -6.95 -5.99 11.82
C GLU A 75 -5.88 -7.01 12.18
N LEU A 76 -4.79 -7.07 11.41
CA LEU A 76 -3.64 -7.92 11.71
C LEU A 76 -3.03 -7.54 13.07
N GLU A 77 -2.68 -6.26 13.26
CA GLU A 77 -2.09 -5.75 14.50
C GLU A 77 -3.00 -5.96 15.73
N ALA A 78 -4.32 -5.94 15.54
CA ALA A 78 -5.26 -6.20 16.62
C ALA A 78 -5.40 -7.69 16.99
N ALA A 79 -5.04 -8.58 16.07
CA ALA A 79 -5.21 -10.03 16.22
C ALA A 79 -3.91 -10.80 16.51
N SER A 80 -2.75 -10.21 16.21
CA SER A 80 -1.40 -10.72 16.53
C SER A 80 -0.98 -10.39 17.96
#